data_AF-A0A3D6BYL8-F1
#
_entry.id   AF-A0A3D6BYL8-F1
#
_cell.length_a   1.000
_cell.length_b   1.000
_cell.length_c   1.000
_cell.angle_alpha   90.00
_cell.angle_beta   90.00
_cell.angle_gamma   90.00
#
_symmetry.space_group_name_H-M   'P 1'
#
loop_
_entity.id
_entity.type
_entity.pdbx_description
1 polymer ?
#
loop_
_entity_poly.entity_id
_entity_poly.type
_entity_poly.pdbx_seq_one_letter_code
_entity_poly.pdbx_strand_id
1 'polypeptide(L)'
;MLVATFLVFIMHLGFACLEAGLTRSKNTVNILFKNTAIIAIGLLTYAIMGFNLMYPGDFGGFFGFAGFGIGVSPENMMVTGSDGVGIYTYWTDFIFQAMFAATAATIVSGAVAERIKLHSFLIFSTLYVAIIYPWVGSWKWGGGWLD
;
A
#
# COMPACT_ATOMS: atom_id res chain seq x y z
N MET A 1 9.83 -12.89 -4.72
CA MET A 1 8.93 -11.78 -4.34
C MET A 1 7.68 -12.25 -3.59
N LEU A 2 6.90 -13.23 -4.03
CA LEU A 2 5.69 -13.65 -3.30
C LEU A 2 5.90 -14.07 -1.84
N VAL A 3 6.99 -14.78 -1.53
CA VAL A 3 7.34 -15.10 -0.11
C VAL A 3 7.60 -13.82 0.68
N ALA A 4 8.28 -12.83 0.08
CA ALA A 4 8.49 -11.54 0.72
C ALA A 4 7.17 -10.77 0.90
N THR A 5 6.28 -10.77 -0.10
CA THR A 5 4.91 -10.22 0.04
C THR A 5 4.18 -10.85 1.22
N PHE A 6 4.27 -12.18 1.38
CA PHE A 6 3.65 -12.88 2.50
C PHE A 6 4.23 -12.46 3.85
N LEU A 7 5.55 -12.22 3.93
CA LEU A 7 6.17 -11.68 5.14
C LEU A 7 5.69 -10.25 5.45
N VAL A 8 5.50 -9.40 4.43
CA VAL A 8 4.93 -8.05 4.62
C VAL A 8 3.46 -8.12 5.04
N PHE A 9 2.68 -9.07 4.50
CA PHE A 9 1.33 -9.34 4.97
C PHE A 9 1.32 -9.70 6.46
N ILE A 10 2.25 -10.55 6.92
CA ILE A 10 2.38 -10.91 8.35
C ILE A 10 2.67 -9.68 9.23
N MET A 11 3.27 -8.61 8.72
CA MET A 11 3.47 -7.38 9.50
C MET A 11 2.13 -6.82 10.02
N HIS A 12 1.02 -6.98 9.30
CA HIS A 12 -0.30 -6.52 9.74
C HIS A 12 -0.79 -7.28 10.99
N LEU A 13 -0.46 -8.56 11.12
CA LEU A 13 -0.69 -9.30 12.36
C LEU A 13 0.18 -8.74 13.49
N GLY A 14 1.43 -8.39 13.19
CA GLY A 14 2.33 -7.72 14.13
C GLY A 14 1.78 -6.38 14.63
N PHE A 15 1.32 -5.51 13.73
CA PHE A 15 0.68 -4.24 14.07
C PHE A 15 -0.61 -4.43 14.86
N ALA A 16 -1.45 -5.39 14.49
CA ALA A 16 -2.67 -5.70 15.24
C ALA A 16 -2.35 -6.09 16.70
N CYS A 17 -1.37 -6.98 16.92
CA CYS A 17 -0.94 -7.39 18.25
C CYS A 17 -0.30 -6.23 19.03
N LEU A 18 0.55 -5.43 18.39
CA LEU A 18 1.22 -4.29 19.00
C LEU A 18 0.21 -3.20 19.42
N GLU A 19 -0.66 -2.77 18.52
CA GLU A 19 -1.66 -1.73 18.79
C GLU A 19 -2.69 -2.19 19.80
N ALA A 20 -3.15 -3.45 19.73
CA ALA A 20 -4.09 -4.00 20.71
C ALA A 20 -3.46 -4.14 22.10
N GLY A 21 -2.18 -4.51 22.17
CA GLY A 21 -1.45 -4.68 23.43
C GLY A 21 -1.08 -3.36 24.11
N LEU A 22 -0.82 -2.30 23.33
CA LEU A 22 -0.45 -0.97 23.85
C LEU A 22 -1.64 -0.06 24.18
N THR A 23 -2.87 -0.54 23.96
CA THR A 23 -4.09 0.26 24.16
C THR A 23 -5.01 -0.38 25.18
N ARG A 24 -6.02 0.37 25.62
CA ARG A 24 -6.97 -0.11 26.63
C ARG A 24 -7.86 -1.20 26.03
N SER A 25 -8.17 -2.22 26.83
CA SER A 25 -8.99 -3.38 26.43
C SER A 25 -10.34 -3.02 25.79
N LYS A 26 -10.98 -1.94 26.27
CA LYS A 26 -12.24 -1.44 25.69
C LYS A 26 -12.14 -1.01 24.22
N ASN A 27 -10.93 -0.69 23.75
CA ASN A 27 -10.65 -0.21 22.39
C ASN A 27 -10.07 -1.30 21.49
N THR A 28 -9.76 -2.50 22.01
CA THR A 28 -9.13 -3.58 21.26
C THR A 28 -9.90 -3.97 20.01
N VAL A 29 -11.23 -4.11 20.10
CA VAL A 29 -12.08 -4.45 18.95
C VAL A 29 -11.95 -3.42 17.82
N ASN A 30 -11.97 -2.12 18.17
CA ASN A 30 -11.84 -1.05 17.19
C ASN A 30 -10.46 -1.08 16.49
N ILE A 31 -9.40 -1.43 17.23
CA ILE A 31 -8.04 -1.51 16.69
C ILE A 31 -7.86 -2.71 15.77
N LEU A 32 -8.34 -3.88 16.18
CA LEU A 32 -8.31 -5.06 15.34
C LEU A 32 -9.11 -4.84 14.06
N PHE A 33 -10.27 -4.19 14.16
CA PHE A 33 -11.07 -3.84 12.98
C PHE A 33 -10.30 -2.90 12.03
N LYS A 34 -9.64 -1.85 12.54
CA LYS A 34 -8.82 -0.95 11.71
C LYS A 34 -7.72 -1.72 10.98
N ASN A 35 -6.96 -2.56 11.69
CA ASN A 35 -5.84 -3.31 11.09
C ASN A 35 -6.31 -4.27 9.98
N THR A 36 -7.42 -4.97 10.19
CA THR A 36 -7.99 -5.87 9.16
C THR A 36 -8.56 -5.10 7.97
N ALA A 37 -9.26 -3.98 8.22
CA ALA A 37 -9.87 -3.18 7.17
C ALA A 37 -8.84 -2.51 6.25
N ILE A 38 -7.69 -2.10 6.80
CA ILE A 38 -6.60 -1.48 6.01
C ILE A 38 -6.07 -2.43 4.94
N ILE A 39 -6.01 -3.74 5.17
CA ILE A 39 -5.56 -4.70 4.16
C ILE A 39 -6.50 -4.69 2.95
N ALA A 40 -7.82 -4.73 3.20
CA ALA A 40 -8.83 -4.70 2.16
C ALA A 40 -8.83 -3.37 1.40
N ILE A 41 -8.75 -2.25 2.12
CA ILE A 41 -8.61 -0.92 1.51
C ILE A 41 -7.33 -0.86 0.68
N GLY A 42 -6.23 -1.35 1.23
CA GLY A 42 -4.92 -1.54 0.62
C GLY A 42 -5.04 -2.14 -0.77
N LEU A 43 -5.47 -3.40 -0.83
CA LEU A 43 -5.58 -4.16 -2.07
C LEU A 43 -6.54 -3.51 -3.08
N LEU A 44 -7.73 -3.09 -2.64
CA LEU A 44 -8.76 -2.59 -3.55
C LEU A 44 -8.40 -1.23 -4.14
N THR A 45 -8.00 -0.27 -3.30
CA THR A 45 -7.68 1.09 -3.78
C THR A 45 -6.41 1.12 -4.63
N TYR A 46 -5.43 0.31 -4.25
CA TYR A 46 -4.19 0.20 -4.98
C TYR A 46 -4.40 -0.50 -6.33
N ALA A 47 -5.33 -1.48 -6.41
CA ALA A 47 -5.74 -2.08 -7.68
C ALA A 47 -6.53 -1.12 -8.58
N ILE A 48 -7.38 -0.27 -8.00
CA ILE A 48 -8.21 0.67 -8.77
C ILE A 48 -7.36 1.81 -9.36
N MET A 49 -6.39 2.35 -8.62
CA MET A 49 -5.58 3.46 -9.15
C MET A 49 -4.18 3.58 -8.56
N GLY A 50 -3.95 3.12 -7.32
CA GLY A 50 -2.70 3.40 -6.61
C GLY A 50 -1.46 2.87 -7.34
N PHE A 51 -1.54 1.69 -7.95
CA PHE A 51 -0.37 1.11 -8.64
C PHE A 51 0.05 1.91 -9.88
N ASN A 52 -0.90 2.29 -10.74
CA ASN A 52 -0.64 3.10 -11.94
C ASN A 52 -0.29 4.56 -11.62
N LEU A 53 -0.62 5.03 -10.41
CA LEU A 53 -0.17 6.33 -9.91
C LEU A 53 1.27 6.26 -9.39
N MET A 54 1.69 5.12 -8.83
CA MET A 54 3.07 4.91 -8.37
C MET A 54 4.03 4.60 -9.52
N TYR A 55 3.59 3.82 -10.50
CA TYR A 55 4.38 3.44 -11.67
C TYR A 55 3.71 3.89 -12.98
N PRO A 56 3.68 5.19 -13.27
CA PRO A 56 2.98 5.71 -14.44
C PRO A 56 3.76 5.58 -15.76
N GLY A 57 4.99 5.06 -15.74
CA GLY A 57 5.87 4.99 -16.92
C GLY A 57 6.73 6.26 -17.04
N ASP A 58 6.85 6.82 -18.24
CA ASP A 58 7.52 8.12 -18.43
C ASP A 58 6.57 9.25 -18.02
N PHE A 59 6.89 9.89 -16.91
CA PHE A 59 6.22 11.09 -16.40
C PHE A 59 7.33 11.99 -15.91
N GLY A 60 7.35 13.27 -16.29
CA GLY A 60 8.48 14.20 -16.09
C GLY A 60 8.86 14.50 -14.63
N GLY A 61 9.23 13.49 -13.85
CA GLY A 61 9.72 13.52 -12.48
C GLY A 61 8.64 13.63 -11.40
N PHE A 62 7.57 14.40 -11.60
CA PHE A 62 6.77 14.92 -10.47
C PHE A 62 5.34 14.37 -10.34
N PHE A 63 4.60 14.23 -11.44
CA PHE A 63 3.25 13.71 -11.42
C PHE A 63 2.95 12.95 -12.72
N GLY A 64 2.49 11.72 -12.57
CA GLY A 64 2.10 10.85 -13.67
C GLY A 64 0.95 9.96 -13.22
N PHE A 65 0.07 9.60 -14.14
CA PHE A 65 -1.05 8.72 -13.85
C PHE A 65 -1.37 7.89 -15.09
N ALA A 66 -1.10 6.58 -15.03
CA ALA A 66 -1.32 5.68 -16.16
C ALA A 66 -2.76 5.15 -16.27
N GLY A 67 -3.71 5.70 -15.50
CA GLY A 67 -5.14 5.36 -15.56
C GLY A 67 -5.60 4.41 -14.46
N PHE A 68 -6.85 3.96 -14.56
CA PHE A 68 -7.50 3.11 -13.56
C PHE A 68 -7.37 1.62 -13.88
N GLY A 69 -7.31 0.79 -12.84
CA GLY A 69 -7.21 -0.66 -12.91
C GLY A 69 -5.78 -1.15 -13.10
N ILE A 70 -5.58 -2.45 -12.92
CA ILE A 70 -4.29 -3.09 -13.20
C ILE A 70 -4.31 -3.49 -14.69
N GLY A 71 -3.50 -2.82 -15.51
CA GLY A 71 -3.42 -3.08 -16.94
C GLY A 71 -3.09 -4.55 -17.24
N VAL A 72 -3.83 -5.16 -18.17
CA VAL A 72 -3.66 -6.57 -18.57
C VAL A 72 -3.05 -6.64 -19.98
N SER A 73 -1.95 -5.93 -20.19
CA SER A 73 -1.24 -5.96 -21.47
C SER A 73 -0.25 -7.14 -21.49
N PRO A 74 -0.22 -7.98 -22.56
CA PRO A 74 0.72 -9.10 -22.66
C PRO A 74 2.20 -8.69 -22.52
N GLU A 75 2.51 -7.46 -22.93
CA GLU A 75 3.85 -6.84 -22.83
C GLU A 75 4.24 -6.51 -21.38
N ASN A 76 3.27 -6.33 -20.48
CA ASN A 76 3.48 -5.98 -19.08
C ASN A 76 3.51 -7.21 -18.16
N MET A 77 3.52 -8.45 -18.67
CA MET A 77 3.46 -9.64 -17.80
C MET A 77 4.77 -9.96 -17.09
N MET A 78 5.90 -9.44 -17.58
CA MET A 78 7.22 -9.65 -17.00
C MET A 78 7.84 -8.27 -16.70
N VAL A 79 8.06 -7.99 -15.42
CA VAL A 79 8.84 -6.84 -14.99
C VAL A 79 10.27 -7.33 -14.77
N THR A 80 11.19 -6.87 -15.61
CA THR A 80 12.61 -6.97 -15.30
C THR A 80 12.90 -5.84 -14.33
N GLY A 81 13.18 -6.15 -13.07
CA GLY A 81 13.57 -5.13 -12.10
C GLY A 81 14.75 -4.33 -12.64
N SER A 82 14.72 -3.00 -12.45
CA SER A 82 15.80 -2.06 -12.82
C SER A 82 17.18 -2.51 -12.35
N ASP A 83 17.23 -3.32 -11.28
CA ASP A 83 18.45 -3.69 -10.57
C ASP A 83 18.91 -5.14 -10.85
N GLY A 84 18.33 -5.83 -11.85
CA GLY A 84 18.66 -7.23 -12.14
C GLY A 84 18.20 -8.24 -11.06
N VAL A 85 17.41 -7.80 -10.08
CA VAL A 85 16.85 -8.66 -9.01
C VAL A 85 15.62 -9.43 -9.52
N GLY A 86 15.90 -10.43 -10.35
CA GLY A 86 14.95 -11.48 -10.74
C GLY A 86 13.81 -11.03 -11.67
N ILE A 87 13.39 -11.95 -12.53
CA ILE A 87 12.20 -11.78 -13.36
C ILE A 87 10.99 -12.06 -12.46
N TYR A 88 10.19 -11.04 -12.15
CA TYR A 88 8.91 -11.20 -11.46
C TYR A 88 7.77 -10.63 -12.30
N THR A 89 6.56 -11.12 -12.06
CA THR A 89 5.39 -10.66 -12.83
C THR A 89 4.89 -9.33 -12.28
N TYR A 90 4.27 -8.54 -13.16
CA TYR A 90 3.60 -7.29 -12.78
C TYR A 90 2.56 -7.48 -11.66
N TRP A 91 1.89 -8.62 -11.65
CA TRP A 91 0.97 -9.00 -10.57
C TRP A 91 1.66 -9.25 -9.23
N THR A 92 2.88 -9.79 -9.27
CA THR A 92 3.68 -10.02 -8.06
C THR A 92 4.18 -8.70 -7.48
N ASP A 93 4.58 -7.76 -8.33
CA ASP A 93 4.97 -6.41 -7.90
C ASP A 93 3.78 -5.63 -7.36
N PHE A 94 2.65 -5.64 -8.08
CA PHE A 94 1.40 -5.05 -7.63
C PHE A 94 1.06 -5.48 -6.20
N ILE A 95 1.00 -6.79 -5.93
CA ILE A 95 0.60 -7.27 -4.61
C ILE A 95 1.66 -6.97 -3.54
N PHE A 96 2.95 -6.97 -3.91
CA PHE A 96 4.03 -6.57 -3.01
C PHE A 96 3.87 -5.11 -2.61
N GLN A 97 3.73 -4.20 -3.57
CA GLN A 97 3.60 -2.76 -3.33
C GLN A 97 2.30 -2.40 -2.64
N ALA A 98 1.19 -3.08 -2.96
CA ALA A 98 -0.08 -2.91 -2.26
C ALA A 98 0.05 -3.25 -0.75
N MET A 99 0.83 -4.27 -0.39
CA MET A 99 1.09 -4.60 1.01
C MET A 99 1.95 -3.54 1.71
N PHE A 100 2.93 -2.94 1.03
CA PHE A 100 3.70 -1.82 1.58
C PHE A 100 2.83 -0.58 1.81
N ALA A 101 1.97 -0.24 0.84
CA ALA A 101 1.03 0.87 0.96
C ALA A 101 0.05 0.67 2.14
N ALA A 102 -0.50 -0.54 2.27
CA ALA A 102 -1.35 -0.92 3.41
C ALA A 102 -0.58 -0.81 4.75
N THR A 103 0.67 -1.27 4.78
CA THR A 103 1.54 -1.17 5.97
C THR A 103 1.81 0.29 6.34
N ALA A 104 2.02 1.17 5.38
CA ALA A 104 2.20 2.60 5.66
C ALA A 104 0.94 3.22 6.31
N ALA A 105 -0.25 2.84 5.85
CA ALA A 105 -1.51 3.28 6.47
C ALA A 105 -1.68 2.74 7.90
N THR A 106 -1.20 1.52 8.18
CA THR A 106 -1.31 0.94 9.53
C THR A 106 -0.40 1.61 10.55
N ILE A 107 0.77 2.12 10.14
CA ILE A 107 1.62 2.94 11.03
C ILE A 107 0.84 4.15 11.57
N VAL A 108 0.02 4.78 10.73
CA VAL A 108 -0.84 5.89 11.15
C VAL A 108 -1.93 5.42 12.12
N SER A 109 -2.51 4.22 11.94
CA SER A 109 -3.51 3.64 12.87
C SER A 109 -3.01 3.64 14.31
N GLY A 110 -1.77 3.18 14.52
CA GLY A 110 -1.13 3.16 15.82
C GLY A 110 -0.91 4.56 16.41
N ALA A 111 -0.45 5.51 15.58
CA ALA A 111 -0.20 6.89 16.01
C ALA A 111 -1.49 7.61 16.48
N VAL A 112 -2.64 7.32 15.86
CA VAL A 112 -3.93 7.92 16.20
C VAL A 112 -4.84 7.02 17.04
N ALA A 113 -4.27 5.95 17.62
CA ALA A 113 -5.03 4.99 18.40
C ALA A 113 -5.81 5.67 19.54
N GLU A 114 -7.03 5.18 19.80
CA GLU A 114 -7.99 5.69 20.79
C GLU A 114 -8.54 7.12 20.58
N ARG A 115 -7.99 7.91 19.66
CA ARG A 115 -8.33 9.35 19.50
C ARG A 115 -9.11 9.68 18.23
N ILE A 116 -9.14 8.76 17.26
CA ILE A 116 -9.83 8.94 15.98
C ILE A 116 -11.15 8.14 15.93
N LYS A 117 -12.15 8.70 15.26
CA LYS A 117 -13.38 7.97 14.89
C LYS A 117 -13.05 6.95 13.79
N LEU A 118 -13.63 5.76 13.87
CA LEU A 118 -13.37 4.68 12.91
C LEU A 118 -13.64 5.10 11.46
N HIS A 119 -14.81 5.69 11.17
CA HIS A 119 -15.15 6.12 9.81
C HIS A 119 -14.18 7.17 9.25
N SER A 120 -13.76 8.13 10.08
CA SER A 120 -12.76 9.13 9.68
C SER A 120 -11.42 8.48 9.33
N PHE A 121 -11.02 7.47 10.10
CA PHE A 121 -9.82 6.70 9.82
C PHE A 121 -9.93 5.90 8.50
N LEU A 122 -11.06 5.24 8.23
CA LEU A 122 -11.26 4.47 6.99
C LEU A 122 -11.24 5.36 5.73
N ILE A 123 -11.83 6.55 5.81
CA ILE A 123 -11.78 7.54 4.72
C ILE A 123 -10.34 8.01 4.52
N PHE A 124 -9.63 8.34 5.61
CA PHE A 124 -8.23 8.70 5.55
C PHE A 124 -7.39 7.60 4.89
N SER A 125 -7.49 6.35 5.34
CA SER A 125 -6.71 5.23 4.81
C SER A 125 -6.99 5.01 3.32
N THR A 126 -8.24 5.14 2.90
CA THR A 126 -8.62 5.07 1.48
C THR A 126 -7.90 6.14 0.66
N LEU A 127 -7.97 7.41 1.06
CA LEU A 127 -7.33 8.52 0.34
C LEU A 127 -5.80 8.44 0.38
N TYR A 128 -5.25 8.02 1.53
CA TYR A 128 -3.83 7.90 1.73
C TYR A 128 -3.23 6.82 0.83
N VAL A 129 -3.82 5.62 0.80
CA VAL A 129 -3.34 4.51 -0.03
C VAL A 129 -3.63 4.76 -1.52
N ALA A 130 -4.77 5.36 -1.86
CA ALA A 130 -5.13 5.58 -3.26
C ALA A 130 -4.30 6.69 -3.93
N ILE A 131 -3.91 7.73 -3.17
CA ILE A 131 -3.36 8.97 -3.75
C ILE A 131 -2.01 9.33 -3.12
N ILE A 132 -1.98 9.59 -1.81
CA ILE A 132 -0.83 10.23 -1.16
C ILE A 132 0.41 9.33 -1.20
N TYR A 133 0.26 8.09 -0.73
CA TYR A 133 1.34 7.11 -0.71
C TYR A 133 1.90 6.82 -2.11
N PRO A 134 1.09 6.42 -3.12
CA PRO A 134 1.61 6.15 -4.45
C PRO A 134 2.18 7.38 -5.15
N TRP A 135 1.64 8.58 -4.92
CA TRP A 135 2.20 9.79 -5.49
C TRP A 135 3.63 10.05 -4.95
N VAL A 136 3.83 9.96 -3.63
CA VAL A 136 5.19 10.09 -3.06
C VAL A 136 6.08 8.91 -3.47
N GLY A 137 5.51 7.70 -3.55
CA GLY A 137 6.21 6.51 -4.02
C GLY A 137 6.70 6.65 -5.46
N SER A 138 5.94 7.32 -6.34
CA SER A 138 6.34 7.57 -7.72
C SER A 138 7.64 8.36 -7.81
N TRP A 139 7.87 9.29 -6.88
CA TRP A 139 9.07 10.11 -6.88
C TRP A 139 10.34 9.30 -6.68
N LYS A 140 10.30 8.29 -5.80
CA LYS A 140 11.50 7.50 -5.46
C LYS A 140 11.60 6.15 -6.15
N TRP A 141 10.46 5.53 -6.44
CA TRP A 141 10.41 4.16 -6.98
C TRP A 141 9.79 4.09 -8.37
N GLY A 142 9.11 5.14 -8.81
CA GLY A 142 8.46 5.20 -10.13
C GLY A 142 9.32 5.78 -11.25
N GLY A 143 10.58 6.15 -10.99
CA GLY A 143 11.41 6.92 -11.94
C GLY A 143 11.18 8.44 -11.86
N GLY A 144 10.66 8.92 -10.74
CA GLY A 144 10.44 10.35 -10.51
C GLY A 144 11.70 11.12 -10.11
N TRP A 145 11.51 12.35 -9.65
CA TRP A 145 12.61 13.31 -9.41
C TRP A 145 13.53 12.96 -8.21
N LEU A 146 13.16 12.00 -7.37
CA LEU A 146 13.98 11.51 -6.25
C LEU A 146 14.81 10.28 -6.64
N ASP A 147 14.71 9.82 -7.90
CA ASP A 147 15.43 8.63 -8.34
C ASP A 147 16.95 8.87 -8.48
#